data_AF-A0A966D597-F1
#
_entry.id   AF-A0A966D597-F1
#
_cell.length_a   1.000
_cell.length_b   1.000
_cell.length_c   1.000
_cell.angle_alpha   90.00
_cell.angle_beta   90.00
_cell.angle_gamma   90.00
#
_symmetry.space_group_name_H-M   'P 1'
#
loop_
_entity.id
_entity.type
_entity.pdbx_description
1 polymer ?
#
loop_
_entity_poly.entity_id
_entity_poly.type
_entity_poly.pdbx_seq_one_letter_code
_entity_poly.pdbx_strand_id
1 'polypeptide(L)'
;MFPSFSYEMPTRVEFGRGSARRAGEEARRIGASRVLIITDGGVLAAGLLDRVTAGLDEVSVPWEVFSEVEPNPKDRNVHAAVDAVRAFGADCLLAAGGGSPIDCAKGVAIVAAAGGKIRDYEGRFKTTSTPLPIIA
;
A
#
# COMPACT_ATOMS: atom_id res chain seq x y z
N MET A 1 25.63 -5.76 -30.95
CA MET A 1 24.51 -6.73 -30.90
C MET A 1 24.02 -6.76 -29.47
N PHE A 2 22.78 -6.35 -29.19
CA PHE A 2 22.25 -6.40 -27.83
C PHE A 2 21.86 -7.85 -27.49
N PRO A 3 22.13 -8.31 -26.27
CA PRO A 3 21.72 -9.65 -25.84
C PRO A 3 20.20 -9.76 -25.77
N SER A 4 19.68 -10.98 -25.96
CA SER A 4 18.27 -11.29 -25.71
C SER A 4 17.94 -11.14 -24.23
N PHE A 5 16.75 -10.61 -23.94
CA PHE A 5 16.23 -10.49 -22.58
C PHE A 5 14.72 -10.78 -22.57
N SER A 6 14.20 -11.13 -21.40
CA SER A 6 12.78 -11.30 -21.12
C SER A 6 12.36 -10.31 -20.04
N TYR A 7 11.13 -9.79 -20.14
CA TYR A 7 10.54 -8.88 -19.15
C TYR A 7 9.14 -9.38 -18.79
N GLU A 8 8.91 -9.62 -17.51
CA GLU A 8 7.61 -10.02 -16.96
C GLU A 8 7.22 -9.03 -15.87
N MET A 9 5.99 -8.53 -15.93
CA MET A 9 5.41 -7.66 -14.91
C MET A 9 4.13 -8.32 -14.38
N PRO A 10 4.20 -9.04 -13.24
CA PRO A 10 3.02 -9.70 -12.67
C PRO A 10 2.00 -8.69 -12.11
N THR A 11 2.41 -7.44 -11.94
CA THR A 11 1.57 -6.35 -11.43
C THR A 11 0.56 -5.92 -12.48
N ARG A 12 -0.73 -5.95 -12.13
CA ARG A 12 -1.80 -5.34 -12.91
C ARG A 12 -1.70 -3.81 -12.82
N VAL A 13 -1.72 -3.13 -13.97
CA VAL A 13 -1.67 -1.66 -14.05
C VAL A 13 -2.96 -1.14 -14.67
N GLU A 14 -3.66 -0.30 -13.92
CA GLU A 14 -4.91 0.35 -14.34
C GLU A 14 -4.68 1.85 -14.56
N PHE A 15 -4.75 2.28 -15.82
CA PHE A 15 -4.47 3.66 -16.20
C PHE A 15 -5.66 4.32 -16.90
N GLY A 16 -5.84 5.62 -16.68
CA GLY A 16 -6.86 6.43 -17.34
C GLY A 16 -7.57 7.39 -16.40
N ARG A 17 -8.29 8.36 -16.97
CA ARG A 17 -9.12 9.28 -16.17
C ARG A 17 -10.19 8.50 -15.42
N GLY A 18 -10.26 8.72 -14.10
CA GLY A 18 -11.23 8.06 -13.24
C GLY A 18 -10.80 6.68 -12.72
N SER A 19 -9.61 6.19 -13.05
CA SER A 19 -9.13 4.88 -12.59
C SER A 19 -9.10 4.72 -11.07
N ALA A 20 -8.85 5.80 -10.32
CA ALA A 20 -8.84 5.79 -8.86
C ALA A 20 -10.13 5.26 -8.22
N ARG A 21 -11.29 5.42 -8.87
CA ARG A 21 -12.57 4.88 -8.37
C ARG A 21 -12.62 3.35 -8.40
N ARG A 22 -11.82 2.72 -9.27
CA ARG A 22 -11.70 1.26 -9.36
C ARG A 22 -10.91 0.63 -8.22
N ALA A 23 -10.34 1.43 -7.31
CA ALA A 23 -9.62 0.93 -6.14
C ALA A 23 -10.48 -0.05 -5.31
N GLY A 24 -11.77 0.24 -5.14
CA GLY A 24 -12.69 -0.66 -4.43
C GLY A 24 -12.94 -1.99 -5.15
N GLU A 25 -13.14 -1.94 -6.47
CA GLU A 25 -13.26 -3.16 -7.29
C GLU A 25 -12.00 -4.02 -7.19
N GLU A 26 -10.83 -3.38 -7.20
CA GLU A 26 -9.55 -4.07 -7.08
C GLU A 26 -9.35 -4.66 -5.69
N ALA A 27 -9.73 -3.94 -4.62
CA ALA A 27 -9.72 -4.46 -3.25
C ALA A 27 -10.61 -5.71 -3.11
N ARG A 28 -11.83 -5.68 -3.68
CA ARG A 28 -12.69 -6.88 -3.73
C ARG A 28 -12.06 -8.01 -4.54
N ARG A 29 -11.46 -7.71 -5.71
CA ARG A 29 -10.85 -8.71 -6.59
C ARG A 29 -9.76 -9.51 -5.89
N ILE A 30 -8.97 -8.85 -5.04
CA ILE A 30 -7.89 -9.49 -4.27
C ILE A 30 -8.37 -10.07 -2.93
N GLY A 31 -9.67 -9.97 -2.62
CA GLY A 31 -10.26 -10.53 -1.40
C GLY A 31 -10.00 -9.70 -0.14
N ALA A 32 -9.67 -8.42 -0.26
CA ALA A 32 -9.45 -7.55 0.89
C ALA A 32 -10.74 -7.33 1.69
N SER A 33 -10.67 -7.48 3.00
CA SER A 33 -11.78 -7.23 3.92
C SER A 33 -11.62 -5.94 4.71
N ARG A 34 -10.40 -5.43 4.91
CA ARG A 34 -10.11 -4.15 5.57
C ARG A 34 -8.85 -3.51 4.99
N VAL A 35 -9.00 -2.30 4.45
CA VAL A 35 -7.92 -1.60 3.76
C VAL A 35 -7.33 -0.49 4.63
N LEU A 36 -6.03 -0.51 4.88
CA LEU A 36 -5.34 0.66 5.42
C LEU A 36 -4.79 1.51 4.27
N ILE A 37 -5.27 2.74 4.16
CA ILE A 37 -4.75 3.72 3.21
C ILE A 37 -3.51 4.38 3.81
N ILE A 38 -2.37 4.26 3.13
CA ILE A 38 -1.09 4.88 3.52
C ILE A 38 -0.84 6.07 2.60
N THR A 39 -0.69 7.26 3.18
CA THR A 39 -0.53 8.51 2.44
C THR A 39 0.32 9.53 3.20
N ASP A 40 0.54 10.69 2.61
CA ASP A 40 1.15 11.84 3.27
C ASP A 40 0.11 12.95 3.53
N GLY A 41 0.44 13.86 4.45
CA GLY A 41 -0.45 14.96 4.83
C GLY A 41 -0.77 15.92 3.67
N GLY A 42 0.08 16.01 2.65
CA GLY A 42 -0.15 16.87 1.48
C GLY A 42 -1.23 16.29 0.57
N VAL A 43 -1.15 14.99 0.27
CA VAL A 43 -2.18 14.26 -0.49
C VAL A 43 -3.52 14.29 0.24
N LEU A 44 -3.51 14.10 1.56
CA LEU A 44 -4.73 14.18 2.38
C LEU A 44 -5.34 15.58 2.33
N ALA A 45 -4.54 16.63 2.56
CA ALA A 45 -5.01 18.02 2.54
C ALA A 45 -5.54 18.46 1.16
N ALA A 46 -5.05 17.86 0.08
CA ALA A 46 -5.50 18.14 -1.27
C ALA A 46 -6.81 17.43 -1.67
N GLY A 47 -7.42 16.62 -0.79
CA GLY A 47 -8.67 15.90 -1.08
C GLY A 47 -8.51 14.84 -2.18
N LEU A 48 -7.30 14.33 -2.39
CA LEU A 48 -7.03 13.38 -3.48
C LEU A 48 -7.53 11.96 -3.16
N LEU A 49 -7.88 11.68 -1.91
CA LEU A 49 -8.38 10.38 -1.48
C LEU A 49 -9.87 10.17 -1.78
N ASP A 50 -10.64 11.24 -2.00
CA ASP A 50 -12.11 11.19 -2.09
C ASP A 50 -12.61 10.17 -3.12
N ARG A 51 -11.91 10.05 -4.26
CA ARG A 51 -12.27 9.10 -5.31
C ARG A 51 -11.94 7.66 -4.94
N VAL A 52 -10.88 7.46 -4.16
CA VAL A 52 -10.44 6.15 -3.69
C VAL A 52 -11.40 5.66 -2.60
N THR A 53 -11.67 6.49 -1.60
CA THR A 53 -12.57 6.17 -0.49
C THR A 53 -13.99 5.96 -0.97
N ALA A 54 -14.50 6.80 -1.88
CA ALA A 54 -15.81 6.58 -2.51
C ALA A 54 -15.89 5.21 -3.22
N GLY A 55 -14.82 4.81 -3.92
CA GLY A 55 -14.75 3.49 -4.54
C GLY A 55 -14.81 2.35 -3.53
N LEU A 56 -14.12 2.48 -2.40
CA LEU A 56 -14.13 1.51 -1.29
C LEU A 56 -15.51 1.45 -0.60
N ASP A 57 -16.17 2.60 -0.40
CA ASP A 57 -17.50 2.70 0.20
C ASP A 57 -18.56 2.04 -0.69
N GLU A 58 -18.51 2.27 -2.01
CA GLU A 58 -19.39 1.63 -3.00
C GLU A 58 -19.35 0.10 -2.93
N VAL A 59 -18.19 -0.45 -2.58
CA VAL A 59 -17.99 -1.90 -2.42
C VAL A 59 -18.08 -2.36 -0.96
N SER A 60 -18.40 -1.46 -0.03
CA SER A 60 -18.53 -1.73 1.41
C SER A 60 -17.30 -2.42 2.01
N VAL A 61 -16.10 -2.02 1.56
CA VAL A 61 -14.82 -2.45 2.14
C VAL A 61 -14.41 -1.41 3.18
N PRO A 62 -14.40 -1.74 4.48
CA PRO A 62 -13.95 -0.83 5.53
C PRO A 62 -12.51 -0.35 5.29
N TRP A 63 -12.26 0.91 5.62
CA TRP A 63 -10.94 1.50 5.49
C TRP A 63 -10.62 2.48 6.61
N GLU A 64 -9.32 2.63 6.88
CA GLU A 64 -8.74 3.68 7.73
C GLU A 64 -7.57 4.35 7.01
N VAL A 65 -7.15 5.52 7.49
CA VAL A 65 -6.07 6.31 6.88
C VAL A 65 -4.92 6.48 7.86
N PHE A 66 -3.71 6.16 7.41
CA PHE A 66 -2.45 6.57 8.00
C PHE A 66 -1.80 7.63 7.09
N SER A 67 -1.76 8.89 7.55
CA SER A 67 -1.31 10.05 6.76
C SER A 67 0.01 10.66 7.22
N GLU A 68 0.71 10.00 8.15
CA GLU A 68 1.95 10.51 8.77
C GLU A 68 3.22 10.09 7.99
N VAL A 69 3.09 9.79 6.69
CA VAL A 69 4.27 9.47 5.87
C VAL A 69 5.05 10.75 5.56
N GLU A 70 6.32 10.74 5.97
CA GLU A 70 7.28 11.81 5.68
C GLU A 70 7.98 11.60 4.32
N PRO A 71 8.49 12.67 3.67
CA PRO A 71 9.40 12.53 2.54
C PRO A 71 10.64 11.71 2.91
N ASN A 72 11.02 10.74 2.07
CA ASN A 72 12.06 9.74 2.40
C ASN A 72 11.70 8.98 3.69
N PRO A 73 10.70 8.10 3.63
CA PRO A 73 10.07 7.52 4.81
C PRO A 73 11.10 6.86 5.72
N LYS A 74 10.96 7.12 7.01
CA LYS A 74 11.80 6.57 8.07
C LYS A 74 11.24 5.23 8.53
N ASP A 75 12.08 4.45 9.21
CA ASP A 75 11.65 3.24 9.90
C ASP A 75 10.50 3.49 10.88
N ARG A 76 10.50 4.64 11.59
CA ARG A 76 9.38 5.05 12.45
C ARG A 76 8.04 5.18 11.70
N ASN A 77 8.01 5.64 10.45
CA ASN A 77 6.75 5.74 9.70
C ASN A 77 6.22 4.34 9.39
N VAL A 78 7.11 3.41 9.01
CA VAL A 78 6.76 2.01 8.79
C VAL A 78 6.21 1.37 10.08
N HIS A 79 6.88 1.58 11.21
CA HIS A 79 6.46 0.99 12.48
C HIS A 79 5.12 1.54 12.97
N ALA A 80 4.91 2.86 12.91
CA ALA A 80 3.64 3.47 13.26
C ALA A 80 2.49 2.97 12.35
N ALA A 81 2.73 2.84 11.04
CA ALA A 81 1.74 2.30 10.12
C ALA A 81 1.47 0.80 10.35
N VAL A 82 2.46 0.00 10.76
CA VAL A 82 2.25 -1.40 11.18
C VAL A 82 1.37 -1.49 12.42
N ASP A 83 1.53 -0.58 13.37
CA ASP A 83 0.67 -0.52 14.55
C ASP A 83 -0.77 -0.16 14.15
N ALA A 84 -0.96 0.75 13.20
CA ALA A 84 -2.27 1.04 12.61
C ALA A 84 -2.88 -0.18 11.89
N VAL A 85 -2.09 -0.93 11.11
CA VAL A 85 -2.53 -2.19 10.49
C VAL A 85 -3.06 -3.16 11.53
N ARG A 86 -2.34 -3.34 12.64
CA ARG A 86 -2.73 -4.26 13.72
C ARG A 86 -3.96 -3.79 14.49
N ALA A 87 -4.03 -2.50 14.79
CA ALA A 87 -5.16 -1.91 15.52
C ALA A 87 -6.46 -2.02 14.72
N PHE A 88 -6.40 -1.69 13.43
CA PHE A 88 -7.56 -1.78 12.53
C PHE A 88 -7.87 -3.22 12.10
N GLY A 89 -6.88 -4.10 12.12
CA GLY A 89 -6.97 -5.45 11.55
C GLY A 89 -7.00 -5.42 10.02
N ALA A 90 -6.19 -4.52 9.42
CA ALA A 90 -6.10 -4.41 7.96
C ALA A 90 -5.45 -5.65 7.37
N ASP A 91 -6.03 -6.16 6.29
CA ASP A 91 -5.49 -7.29 5.51
C ASP A 91 -4.99 -6.86 4.12
N CYS A 92 -5.15 -5.59 3.78
CA CYS A 92 -4.68 -4.99 2.54
C CYS A 92 -4.20 -3.56 2.78
N LEU A 93 -3.19 -3.14 2.02
CA LEU A 93 -2.71 -1.76 2.01
C LEU A 93 -3.10 -1.07 0.71
N LEU A 94 -3.43 0.22 0.81
CA LEU A 94 -3.59 1.09 -0.36
C LEU A 94 -2.66 2.29 -0.21
N ALA A 95 -1.64 2.37 -1.05
CA ALA A 95 -0.73 3.51 -1.07
C ALA A 95 -1.30 4.62 -1.97
N ALA A 96 -1.58 5.80 -1.42
CA ALA A 96 -2.04 6.95 -2.19
C ALA A 96 -1.01 8.07 -2.11
N GLY A 97 -0.37 8.37 -3.24
CA GLY A 97 0.63 9.45 -3.35
C GLY A 97 1.80 9.08 -4.25
N GLY A 98 2.97 9.64 -3.95
CA GLY A 98 4.20 9.38 -4.70
C GLY A 98 5.02 8.19 -4.18
N GLY A 99 6.32 8.19 -4.47
CA GLY A 99 7.24 7.13 -4.04
C GLY A 99 7.31 6.94 -2.52
N SER A 100 7.20 8.01 -1.72
CA SER A 100 7.30 7.92 -0.26
C SER A 100 6.17 7.08 0.36
N PRO A 101 4.87 7.34 0.13
CA PRO A 101 3.80 6.44 0.58
C PRO A 101 3.92 5.02 0.04
N ILE A 102 4.31 4.85 -1.23
CA ILE A 102 4.45 3.52 -1.85
C ILE A 102 5.56 2.70 -1.18
N ASP A 103 6.73 3.31 -0.93
CA ASP A 103 7.84 2.61 -0.28
C ASP A 103 7.56 2.35 1.21
N CYS A 104 6.86 3.27 1.89
CA CYS A 104 6.35 3.02 3.23
C CYS A 104 5.41 1.81 3.24
N ALA A 105 4.44 1.75 2.31
CA ALA A 105 3.49 0.64 2.21
C ALA A 105 4.18 -0.70 1.95
N LYS A 106 5.22 -0.76 1.10
CA LYS A 106 6.02 -1.98 0.91
C LYS A 106 6.68 -2.44 2.21
N GLY A 107 7.26 -1.51 2.97
CA GLY A 107 7.87 -1.81 4.26
C GLY A 107 6.84 -2.34 5.26
N VAL A 108 5.68 -1.70 5.33
CA VAL A 108 4.56 -2.11 6.19
C VAL A 108 4.06 -3.50 5.81
N ALA A 109 3.87 -3.79 4.52
CA ALA A 109 3.40 -5.09 4.05
C ALA A 109 4.32 -6.24 4.48
N ILE A 110 5.64 -6.01 4.45
CA ILE A 110 6.63 -7.00 4.88
C ILE A 110 6.57 -7.18 6.40
N VAL A 111 6.67 -6.09 7.17
CA VAL A 111 6.75 -6.15 8.64
C VAL A 111 5.44 -6.61 9.26
N ALA A 112 4.29 -6.27 8.68
CA ALA A 112 2.98 -6.76 9.13
C ALA A 112 2.86 -8.27 8.97
N ALA A 113 3.38 -8.84 7.87
CA ALA A 113 3.30 -10.28 7.59
C ALA A 113 4.40 -11.10 8.29
N ALA A 114 5.62 -10.57 8.39
CA ALA A 114 6.78 -11.31 8.86
C ALA A 114 7.21 -10.95 10.30
N GLY A 115 6.70 -9.86 10.86
CA GLY A 115 7.10 -9.34 12.17
C GLY A 115 8.43 -8.57 12.13
N GLY A 116 9.10 -8.48 13.28
CA GLY A 116 10.42 -7.86 13.39
C GLY A 116 10.45 -6.35 13.12
N LYS A 117 11.62 -5.85 12.72
CA LYS A 117 11.86 -4.46 12.32
C LYS A 117 12.16 -4.37 10.83
N ILE A 118 11.88 -3.23 10.19
CA ILE A 118 12.10 -3.09 8.74
C ILE A 118 13.57 -3.31 8.35
N ARG A 119 14.50 -2.93 9.23
CA ARG A 119 15.95 -3.12 9.05
C ARG A 119 16.37 -4.60 8.99
N ASP A 120 15.58 -5.51 9.57
CA ASP A 120 15.87 -6.94 9.51
C ASP A 120 15.75 -7.49 8.07
N TYR A 121 15.01 -6.76 7.23
CA TYR A 121 14.76 -7.09 5.82
C TYR A 121 15.67 -6.34 4.84
N GLU A 122 16.70 -5.64 5.32
CA GLU A 122 17.68 -4.98 4.46
C GLU A 122 18.51 -6.02 3.66
N GLY A 123 18.52 -5.85 2.34
CA GLY A 123 19.22 -6.75 1.40
C GLY A 123 18.26 -7.56 0.53
N ARG A 124 18.72 -8.70 0.02
CA ARG A 124 17.96 -9.54 -0.92
C ARG A 124 17.46 -10.79 -0.22
N PHE A 125 16.23 -11.20 -0.54
CA PHE A 125 15.61 -12.48 -0.11
C PHE A 125 15.61 -12.68 1.42
N LYS A 126 15.28 -11.63 2.19
CA LYS A 126 15.31 -11.63 3.66
C LYS A 126 14.00 -12.06 4.33
N THR A 127 12.94 -12.33 3.56
CA THR A 127 11.67 -12.84 4.07
C THR A 127 11.16 -13.96 3.18
N THR A 128 10.55 -14.97 3.79
CA THR A 128 9.79 -16.04 3.12
C THR A 128 8.29 -15.88 3.32
N SER A 129 7.86 -14.94 4.17
CA SER A 129 6.44 -14.65 4.37
C SER A 129 5.88 -13.89 3.18
N THR A 130 4.67 -14.24 2.77
CA THR A 130 3.91 -13.48 1.78
C THR A 130 3.53 -12.12 2.37
N PRO A 131 4.01 -10.98 1.81
CA PRO A 131 3.62 -9.66 2.28
C PRO A 131 2.11 -9.43 2.11
N LEU A 132 1.56 -8.48 2.88
CA LEU A 132 0.19 -8.02 2.61
C LEU A 132 0.07 -7.51 1.17
N PRO A 133 -1.07 -7.74 0.49
CA PRO A 133 -1.29 -7.18 -0.83
C PRO A 133 -1.35 -5.64 -0.79
N ILE A 134 -0.89 -5.02 -1.88
CA ILE A 134 -0.81 -3.56 -2.02
C ILE A 134 -1.50 -3.13 -3.31
N ILE A 135 -2.37 -2.13 -3.19
CA ILE A 135 -2.89 -1.32 -4.31
C ILE A 135 -2.18 0.04 -4.26
N ALA A 136 -1.74 0.58 -5.39
CA ALA A 136 -1.02 1.86 -5.48
C ALA A 136 -1.43 2.66 -6.71
#